data_AF-A0A395J4W7-F1
#
_entry.id   AF-A0A395J4W7-F1
#
_cell.length_a   1.000
_cell.length_b   1.000
_cell.length_c   1.000
_cell.angle_alpha   90.00
_cell.angle_beta   90.00
_cell.angle_gamma   90.00
#
_symmetry.space_group_name_H-M   'P 1'
#
loop_
_entity.id
_entity.type
_entity.pdbx_description
1 polymer ?
#
loop_
_entity_poly.entity_id
_entity_poly.type
_entity_poly.pdbx_seq_one_letter_code
_entity_poly.pdbx_strand_id
1 'polypeptide(L)'
;MEEWRPELQGSQQEFEILTDHKNLEYFTTTKALNQRQVRWSEFLSHYNFRIVYRPGSKAIRPDALSRKREDRPNFATGDDERLKNRERIVLPADKFDIGLYNELKSWYSLSTNRPCSTRRR
;
A
#
# COMPACT_ATOMS: atom_id res chain seq x y z
N MET A 1 -2.40 -13.30 -13.42
CA MET A 1 -3.23 -14.51 -13.20
C MET A 1 -4.18 -14.72 -14.35
N GLU A 2 -4.84 -13.67 -14.86
CA GLU A 2 -5.74 -13.79 -16.02
C GLU A 2 -5.04 -14.35 -17.28
N GLU A 3 -3.85 -13.82 -17.60
CA GLU A 3 -3.00 -14.32 -18.70
C GLU A 3 -2.65 -15.82 -18.58
N TRP A 4 -2.46 -16.30 -17.34
CA TRP A 4 -2.04 -17.66 -17.02
C TRP A 4 -3.22 -18.54 -16.57
N ARG A 5 -4.46 -18.12 -16.87
CA ARG A 5 -5.68 -18.87 -16.55
C ARG A 5 -5.63 -20.29 -17.12
N PRO A 6 -5.32 -20.51 -18.41
CA PRO A 6 -5.36 -21.84 -19.00
C PRO A 6 -4.44 -22.85 -18.31
N GLU A 7 -3.30 -22.40 -17.79
CA GLU A 7 -2.27 -23.26 -17.20
C GLU A 7 -2.48 -23.47 -15.69
N LEU A 8 -3.05 -22.48 -15.00
CA LEU A 8 -3.13 -22.49 -13.53
C LEU A 8 -4.54 -22.81 -13.00
N GLN A 9 -5.58 -22.57 -13.79
CA GLN A 9 -6.96 -22.80 -13.35
C GLN A 9 -7.26 -24.30 -13.29
N GLY A 10 -7.66 -24.79 -12.11
CA GLY A 10 -7.93 -26.22 -11.90
C GLY A 10 -6.67 -27.10 -11.74
N SER A 11 -5.48 -26.51 -11.67
CA SER A 11 -4.27 -27.24 -11.29
C SER A 11 -4.42 -27.84 -9.89
N GLN A 12 -4.16 -29.14 -9.76
CA GLN A 12 -4.10 -29.80 -8.45
C GLN A 12 -2.83 -29.43 -7.68
N GLN A 13 -1.76 -29.08 -8.39
CA GLN A 13 -0.48 -28.72 -7.79
C GLN A 13 -0.50 -27.27 -7.29
N GLU A 14 -0.16 -27.09 -6.02
CA GLU A 14 0.05 -25.77 -5.42
C GLU A 14 1.29 -25.11 -6.05
N PHE A 15 1.14 -23.84 -6.46
CA PHE A 15 2.26 -23.06 -6.99
C PHE A 15 2.55 -21.83 -6.11
N GLU A 16 3.81 -21.38 -6.16
CA GLU A 16 4.28 -20.27 -5.32
C GLU A 16 4.22 -18.93 -6.06
N ILE A 17 3.59 -17.95 -5.42
CA ILE A 17 3.58 -16.56 -5.85
C ILE A 17 4.63 -15.80 -5.04
N LEU A 18 5.73 -15.46 -5.69
CA LEU A 18 6.79 -14.65 -5.08
C LEU A 18 6.43 -13.16 -5.17
N THR A 19 6.36 -12.50 -4.02
CA THR A 19 6.05 -11.06 -3.92
C THR A 19 7.06 -10.33 -3.03
N ASP A 20 7.36 -9.09 -3.37
CA ASP A 20 8.14 -8.17 -2.54
C ASP A 20 7.29 -7.42 -1.51
N HIS A 21 5.99 -7.71 -1.44
CA HIS A 21 5.06 -7.06 -0.53
C HIS A 21 4.67 -7.99 0.63
N LYS A 22 5.33 -7.78 1.78
CA LYS A 22 5.17 -8.63 2.97
C LYS A 22 3.72 -8.73 3.46
N ASN A 23 2.93 -7.67 3.34
CA ASN A 23 1.54 -7.70 3.83
C ASN A 23 0.64 -8.69 3.04
N LEU A 24 1.02 -9.10 1.82
CA LEU A 24 0.28 -10.09 1.05
C LEU A 24 0.47 -11.51 1.59
N GLU A 25 1.51 -11.77 2.38
CA GLU A 25 1.72 -13.08 3.01
C GLU A 25 0.54 -13.45 3.93
N TYR A 26 -0.03 -12.45 4.60
CA TYR A 26 -1.16 -12.65 5.52
C TYR A 26 -2.52 -12.63 4.83
N PHE A 27 -2.58 -12.33 3.53
CA PHE A 27 -3.83 -12.12 2.79
C PHE A 27 -4.78 -13.33 2.87
N THR A 28 -4.23 -14.55 2.82
CA THR A 28 -5.02 -15.80 2.89
C THR A 28 -5.46 -16.16 4.31
N THR A 29 -4.77 -15.66 5.34
CA THR A 29 -5.02 -16.02 6.75
C THR A 29 -5.89 -14.98 7.47
N THR A 30 -5.96 -13.75 6.96
CA THR A 30 -6.76 -12.66 7.54
C THR A 30 -8.27 -12.95 7.50
N LYS A 31 -8.91 -12.93 8.67
CA LYS A 31 -10.34 -13.22 8.85
C LYS A 31 -11.27 -12.07 8.42
N ALA A 32 -10.79 -10.82 8.44
CA ALA A 32 -11.57 -9.63 8.10
C ALA A 32 -10.92 -8.94 6.90
N LEU A 33 -11.52 -9.13 5.72
CA LEU A 33 -11.06 -8.55 4.46
C LEU A 33 -11.89 -7.30 4.12
N ASN A 34 -11.21 -6.25 3.65
CA ASN A 34 -11.88 -5.08 3.08
C ASN A 34 -12.58 -5.47 1.76
N GLN A 35 -13.61 -4.74 1.32
CA GLN A 35 -14.39 -5.07 0.11
C GLN A 35 -13.53 -5.28 -1.14
N ARG A 36 -12.45 -4.50 -1.30
CA ARG A 36 -11.47 -4.70 -2.38
C ARG A 36 -10.76 -6.03 -2.25
N GLN A 37 -10.34 -6.40 -1.05
CA GLN A 37 -9.66 -7.67 -0.79
C GLN A 37 -10.61 -8.86 -0.99
N VAL A 38 -11.90 -8.72 -0.64
CA VAL A 38 -12.92 -9.76 -0.88
C VAL A 38 -13.06 -10.05 -2.39
N ARG A 39 -13.13 -9.01 -3.22
CA ARG A 39 -13.17 -9.20 -4.69
C ARG A 39 -11.93 -9.94 -5.20
N TRP A 40 -10.77 -9.61 -4.66
CA TRP A 40 -9.53 -10.31 -4.99
C TRP A 40 -9.51 -11.74 -4.45
N SER A 41 -10.02 -12.01 -3.25
CA SER A 41 -10.05 -13.37 -2.70
C SER A 41 -11.01 -14.27 -3.47
N GLU A 42 -12.16 -13.74 -3.91
CA GLU A 42 -13.10 -14.46 -4.77
C GLU A 42 -12.44 -14.84 -6.10
N PHE A 43 -11.76 -13.88 -6.74
CA PHE A 43 -11.00 -14.14 -7.96
C PHE A 43 -9.90 -15.20 -7.73
N LEU A 44 -9.11 -15.05 -6.66
CA LEU A 44 -8.00 -15.92 -6.35
C LEU A 44 -8.42 -17.32 -5.89
N SER A 45 -9.63 -17.49 -5.37
CA SER A 45 -10.15 -18.79 -4.89
C SER A 45 -10.20 -19.89 -5.96
N HIS A 46 -10.17 -19.51 -7.24
CA HIS A 46 -10.15 -20.43 -8.38
C HIS A 46 -8.79 -21.12 -8.59
N TYR A 47 -7.75 -20.69 -7.85
CA TYR A 47 -6.38 -21.16 -8.01
C TYR A 47 -5.85 -21.76 -6.71
N ASN A 48 -5.02 -22.81 -6.83
CA ASN A 48 -4.31 -23.40 -5.69
C ASN A 48 -2.90 -22.78 -5.59
N PHE A 49 -2.70 -21.82 -4.68
CA PHE A 49 -1.44 -21.07 -4.59
C PHE A 49 -1.01 -20.76 -3.15
N ARG A 50 0.30 -20.54 -3.00
CA ARG A 50 0.92 -20.02 -1.79
C ARG A 50 1.65 -18.72 -2.06
N ILE A 51 1.37 -17.68 -1.28
CA ILE A 51 2.11 -16.41 -1.37
C ILE A 51 3.35 -16.49 -0.48
N VAL A 52 4.52 -16.21 -1.06
CA VAL A 52 5.80 -16.21 -0.36
C VAL A 52 6.47 -14.86 -0.52
N TYR A 53 6.82 -14.24 0.60
CA TYR A 53 7.55 -12.99 0.60
C TYR A 53 9.02 -13.21 0.20
N ARG A 54 9.51 -12.39 -0.73
CA ARG A 54 10.91 -12.31 -1.13
C ARG A 54 11.36 -10.85 -1.07
N PRO A 55 12.45 -10.51 -0.39
CA PRO A 55 12.91 -9.13 -0.30
C PRO A 55 13.17 -8.53 -1.68
N GLY A 56 12.81 -7.26 -1.87
CA GLY A 56 12.88 -6.54 -3.15
C GLY A 56 14.27 -6.53 -3.79
N SER A 57 15.34 -6.63 -2.99
CA SER A 57 16.72 -6.79 -3.49
C SER A 57 16.90 -8.03 -4.38
N LYS A 58 16.09 -9.06 -4.19
CA LYS A 58 16.11 -10.28 -5.00
C LYS A 58 15.04 -10.27 -6.10
N ALA A 59 14.18 -9.24 -6.17
CA ALA A 59 13.10 -9.08 -7.15
C ALA A 59 13.54 -8.34 -8.43
N ILE A 60 14.85 -8.34 -8.75
CA ILE A 60 15.44 -7.55 -9.86
C ILE A 60 14.79 -7.85 -11.21
N ARG A 61 14.48 -9.12 -11.51
CA ARG A 61 13.89 -9.52 -12.79
C ARG A 61 12.48 -8.95 -12.99
N PRO A 62 11.50 -9.21 -12.10
CA PRO A 62 10.17 -8.64 -12.24
C PRO A 62 10.19 -7.11 -12.12
N ASP A 63 11.04 -6.54 -11.27
CA ASP A 63 11.20 -5.08 -11.13
C ASP A 63 11.75 -4.43 -12.42
N ALA A 64 12.65 -5.10 -13.13
CA ALA A 64 13.11 -4.63 -14.44
C ALA A 64 12.00 -4.66 -15.51
N LEU A 65 11.11 -5.65 -15.44
CA LEU A 65 9.97 -5.78 -16.37
C LEU A 65 8.85 -4.78 -16.07
N SER A 66 8.62 -4.45 -14.79
CA SER A 66 7.59 -3.49 -14.39
C SER A 66 8.00 -2.04 -14.68
N ARG A 67 9.30 -1.74 -14.69
CA ARG A 67 9.84 -0.39 -14.95
C ARG A 67 9.97 -0.13 -16.45
N LYS A 68 8.93 0.44 -17.07
CA LYS A 68 9.03 0.98 -18.43
C LYS A 68 9.99 2.17 -18.45
N ARG A 69 10.77 2.31 -19.55
CA ARG A 69 11.70 3.44 -19.72
C ARG A 69 10.97 4.79 -19.77
N GLU A 70 9.77 4.81 -20.32
CA GLU A 70 8.88 5.99 -20.41
C GLU A 70 8.42 6.51 -19.03
N ASP A 71 8.38 5.63 -18.02
CA ASP A 71 8.00 6.01 -16.67
C ASP A 71 9.18 6.57 -15.85
N ARG A 72 10.42 6.42 -16.35
CA ARG A 72 11.59 6.97 -15.68
C ARG A 72 11.72 8.45 -16.01
N PRO A 73 11.81 9.33 -15.01
CA PRO A 73 12.03 10.75 -15.25
C PRO A 73 13.34 10.95 -16.01
N ASN A 74 13.30 11.77 -17.06
CA ASN A 74 14.47 12.13 -17.83
C ASN A 74 15.19 13.29 -17.14
N PHE A 75 16.22 12.98 -16.36
CA PHE A 75 16.98 13.97 -15.59
C PHE A 75 17.79 14.96 -16.47
N ALA A 76 17.92 14.69 -17.77
CA ALA A 76 18.68 15.54 -18.69
C ALA A 76 17.92 16.79 -19.15
N THR A 77 16.59 16.74 -19.18
CA THR A 77 15.74 17.85 -19.60
C THR A 77 15.03 18.35 -18.35
N GLY A 78 15.48 19.47 -17.78
CA GLY A 78 14.93 20.04 -16.54
C GLY A 78 13.43 20.41 -16.56
N ASP A 79 12.73 20.12 -17.67
CA ASP A 79 11.35 20.47 -17.92
C ASP A 79 10.34 19.35 -17.65
N ASP A 80 10.80 18.16 -17.26
CA ASP A 80 9.97 16.98 -17.14
C ASP A 80 8.88 17.14 -16.05
N GLU A 81 7.61 17.18 -16.47
CA GLU A 81 6.47 17.44 -15.56
C GLU A 81 6.37 16.41 -14.43
N ARG A 82 6.86 15.18 -14.65
CA ARG A 82 6.89 14.11 -13.64
C ARG A 82 7.79 14.46 -12.46
N LEU A 83 8.90 15.17 -12.71
CA LEU A 83 9.77 15.71 -11.65
C LEU A 83 9.10 16.89 -10.94
N LYS A 84 8.46 17.80 -11.68
CA LYS A 84 7.73 18.95 -11.10
C LYS A 84 6.59 18.51 -10.18
N ASN A 85 5.89 17.43 -10.54
CA ASN A 85 4.80 16.88 -9.73
C ASN A 85 5.25 16.08 -8.49
N ARG A 86 6.54 15.72 -8.36
CA ARG A 86 7.04 15.06 -7.12
C ARG A 86 6.95 15.97 -5.90
N GLU A 87 7.12 17.27 -6.09
CA GLU A 87 7.10 18.27 -5.02
C GLU A 87 5.78 19.03 -4.95
N ARG A 88 4.73 18.52 -5.59
CA ARG A 88 3.44 19.19 -5.60
C ARG A 88 2.76 19.05 -4.24
N ILE A 89 2.76 20.13 -3.48
CA ILE A 89 1.99 20.26 -2.24
C ILE A 89 0.50 20.28 -2.62
N VAL A 90 -0.23 19.21 -2.29
CA VAL A 90 -1.67 19.05 -2.63
C VAL A 90 -2.54 20.04 -1.87
N LEU A 91 -2.11 20.45 -0.68
CA LEU A 91 -2.82 21.39 0.19
C LEU A 91 -1.93 22.63 0.38
N PRO A 92 -2.20 23.73 -0.34
CA PRO A 92 -1.47 24.99 -0.18
C PRO A 92 -1.52 25.49 1.27
N ALA A 93 -0.47 26.16 1.73
CA ALA A 93 -0.38 26.66 3.11
C ALA A 93 -1.51 27.64 3.45
N ASP A 94 -1.98 28.37 2.45
CA ASP A 94 -3.13 29.28 2.44
C ASP A 94 -4.49 28.58 2.64
N LYS A 95 -4.56 27.25 2.46
CA LYS A 95 -5.73 26.43 2.83
C LYS A 95 -5.56 25.70 4.16
N PHE A 96 -4.39 25.77 4.77
CA PHE A 96 -4.18 25.32 6.13
C PHE A 96 -4.40 26.49 7.08
N ASP A 97 -5.54 26.49 7.78
CA ASP A 97 -5.69 27.38 8.93
C ASP A 97 -4.76 26.90 10.05
N ILE A 98 -3.57 27.50 10.10
CA ILE A 98 -2.54 27.22 11.10
C ILE A 98 -3.09 27.52 12.51
N GLY A 99 -4.01 28.48 12.65
CA GLY A 99 -4.69 28.78 13.90
C GLY A 99 -5.55 27.60 14.37
N LEU A 100 -6.37 27.06 13.47
CA LEU A 100 -7.20 25.88 13.73
C LEU A 100 -6.35 24.63 14.03
N TYR A 101 -5.23 24.43 13.34
CA TYR A 101 -4.28 23.34 13.64
C TYR A 101 -3.68 23.47 15.05
N ASN A 102 -3.26 24.67 15.44
CA ASN A 102 -2.71 24.93 16.77
C ASN A 102 -3.76 24.81 17.87
N GLU A 103 -5.01 25.18 17.58
CA GLU A 103 -6.15 25.03 18.49
C GLU A 103 -6.50 23.55 18.70
N LEU A 104 -6.59 22.75 17.63
CA LEU A 104 -6.76 21.29 17.70
C LEU A 104 -5.61 20.62 18.47
N LYS A 105 -4.37 21.07 18.24
CA LYS A 105 -3.19 20.52 18.90
C LYS A 105 -3.17 20.86 20.40
N SER A 106 -3.60 22.07 20.76
CA SER A 106 -3.83 22.50 22.14
C SER A 106 -4.93 21.67 22.81
N TRP A 107 -6.05 21.44 22.12
CA TRP A 107 -7.13 20.58 22.61
C TRP A 107 -6.68 19.14 22.85
N TYR A 108 -5.88 18.59 21.94
CA TYR A 108 -5.36 17.23 22.07
C TYR A 108 -4.39 17.10 23.26
N SER A 109 -3.51 18.09 23.47
CA SER A 109 -2.58 18.12 24.62
C SER A 109 -3.28 18.38 25.96
N LEU A 110 -4.38 19.15 25.97
CA LEU A 110 -5.23 19.36 27.16
C LEU A 110 -6.11 18.15 27.49
N SER A 111 -6.57 17.39 26.49
CA SER A 111 -7.39 16.19 26.71
C SER A 111 -6.58 14.99 27.21
N THR A 112 -5.32 14.88 26.80
CA THR A 112 -4.38 13.84 27.25
C THR A 112 -3.78 14.10 28.63
N ASN A 113 -3.88 15.35 29.13
CA ASN A 113 -3.51 15.75 30.48
C ASN A 113 -4.71 15.89 31.43
N ARG A 114 -5.81 15.15 31.22
CA ARG A 114 -6.81 15.01 32.29
C ARG A 114 -6.32 13.93 33.26
N PRO A 115 -5.97 14.28 34.52
CA PRO A 115 -5.73 13.25 35.52
C PRO A 115 -7.04 12.48 35.71
N CYS A 116 -6.94 11.16 35.59
CA CYS A 116 -8.02 10.24 35.90
C CYS A 116 -8.45 10.50 37.35
N SER A 117 -9.53 11.26 37.55
CA SER A 117 -10.08 11.48 38.87
C SER A 117 -10.66 10.15 39.34
N THR A 118 -9.92 9.52 40.24
CA THR A 118 -10.35 8.35 40.98
C THR A 118 -11.59 8.76 41.76
N ARG A 119 -12.77 8.41 41.27
CA ARG A 119 -14.02 8.51 42.03
C ARG A 119 -13.94 7.48 43.16
N ARG A 120 -13.39 7.89 44.31
CA ARG A 120 -13.53 7.17 45.57
C ARG A 120 -15.01 7.19 45.97
N ARG A 121 -15.51 5.97 46.21
CA ARG A 121 -16.69 5.53 47.00
C ARG A 121 -17.94 6.40 46.95
#